data_AF-A0A7C6JQV8-F1
#
_entry.id   AF-A0A7C6JQV8-F1
#
_cell.length_a   1.000
_cell.length_b   1.000
_cell.length_c   1.000
_cell.angle_alpha   90.00
_cell.angle_beta   90.00
_cell.angle_gamma   90.00
#
_symmetry.space_group_name_H-M   'P 1'
#
loop_
_entity.id
_entity.type
_entity.pdbx_description
1 polymer ?
#
loop_
_entity_poly.entity_id
_entity_poly.type
_entity_poly.pdbx_seq_one_letter_code
_entity_poly.pdbx_strand_id
1 'polypeptide(L)'
;MIRAIAKMGWSRDEVVVVTGIGCSARSNAIIDFNTFQTTHGRALGFATGLKLARPELKVIVVTGDGDGAGIGGNHLIHAARR
;
A
#
# COMPACT_ATOMS: atom_id res chain seq x y z
N MET A 1 -9.12 -7.98 -2.73
CA MET A 1 -8.89 -7.07 -1.59
C MET A 1 -10.16 -6.81 -0.77
N ILE A 2 -11.18 -6.12 -1.31
CA ILE A 2 -12.41 -5.73 -0.54
C ILE A 2 -13.07 -6.92 0.18
N ARG A 3 -13.32 -8.04 -0.51
CA ARG A 3 -13.91 -9.25 0.10
C ARG A 3 -13.09 -9.81 1.27
N ALA A 4 -11.76 -9.72 1.18
CA ALA A 4 -10.87 -10.18 2.25
C ALA A 4 -10.97 -9.26 3.47
N ILE A 5 -10.94 -7.95 3.26
CA ILE A 5 -11.12 -6.95 4.33
C ILE A 5 -12.47 -7.15 5.03
N ALA A 6 -13.55 -7.31 4.26
CA ALA A 6 -14.88 -7.57 4.81
C ALA A 6 -14.94 -8.85 5.66
N LYS A 7 -14.30 -9.94 5.20
CA LYS A 7 -14.23 -11.21 5.95
C LYS A 7 -13.44 -11.08 7.25
N MET A 8 -12.43 -10.20 7.29
CA MET A 8 -11.65 -9.92 8.49
C MET A 8 -12.37 -9.01 9.50
N GLY A 9 -13.51 -8.41 9.12
CA GLY A 9 -14.27 -7.51 9.99
C GLY A 9 -13.57 -6.19 10.27
N TRP A 10 -12.59 -5.79 9.46
CA TRP A 10 -11.90 -4.51 9.63
C TRP A 10 -12.79 -3.35 9.18
N SER A 11 -12.80 -2.27 9.96
CA SER A 11 -13.41 -1.01 9.58
C SER A 11 -12.69 -0.42 8.37
N ARG A 12 -13.39 0.38 7.56
CA ARG A 12 -12.79 1.07 6.42
C ARG A 12 -11.76 2.10 6.87
N ASP A 13 -12.03 2.76 8.00
CA ASP A 13 -11.21 3.86 8.52
C ASP A 13 -9.89 3.39 9.15
N GLU A 14 -9.78 2.12 9.54
CA GLU A 14 -8.51 1.54 10.02
C GLU A 14 -7.63 1.00 8.88
N VAL A 15 -8.16 0.89 7.66
CA VAL A 15 -7.42 0.42 6.49
C VAL A 15 -6.84 1.59 5.73
N VAL A 16 -5.54 1.50 5.39
CA VAL A 16 -4.87 2.46 4.51
C VAL A 16 -4.25 1.71 3.34
N VAL A 17 -4.66 2.09 2.13
CA VAL A 17 -4.12 1.54 0.88
C VAL A 17 -3.13 2.52 0.26
N VAL A 18 -1.87 2.12 0.20
CA VAL A 18 -0.78 2.91 -0.37
C VAL A 18 -0.45 2.37 -1.76
N THR A 19 -0.43 3.25 -2.77
CA THR A 19 -0.14 2.88 -4.16
C THR A 19 1.07 3.64 -4.70
N GLY A 20 1.74 3.05 -5.68
CA GLY A 20 2.78 3.70 -6.49
C GLY A 20 2.19 4.42 -7.70
N ILE A 21 2.85 4.32 -8.86
CA ILE A 21 2.37 4.85 -10.15
C ILE A 21 2.20 3.70 -11.16
N GLY A 22 1.11 3.74 -11.92
CA GLY A 22 0.82 2.78 -13.00
C GLY A 22 -0.65 2.36 -13.04
N CYS A 23 -0.99 1.42 -13.93
CA CYS A 23 -2.36 0.92 -14.08
C CYS A 23 -2.90 0.32 -12.78
N SER A 24 -2.06 -0.40 -12.03
CA SER A 24 -2.39 -0.96 -10.71
C SER A 24 -2.71 0.11 -9.66
N ALA A 25 -2.09 1.30 -9.76
CA ALA A 25 -2.28 2.38 -8.81
C ALA A 25 -3.68 2.99 -8.86
N ARG A 26 -4.41 2.85 -9.98
CA ARG A 26 -5.81 3.29 -10.12
C ARG A 26 -6.77 2.63 -9.13
N SER A 27 -6.34 1.54 -8.48
CA SER A 27 -7.08 0.94 -7.38
C SER A 27 -7.45 1.95 -6.29
N ASN A 28 -6.63 2.98 -6.04
CA ASN A 28 -6.93 4.03 -5.05
C ASN A 28 -8.19 4.86 -5.35
N ALA A 29 -8.56 5.03 -6.62
CA ALA A 29 -9.66 5.87 -7.05
C ALA A 29 -11.01 5.12 -7.10
N ILE A 30 -10.99 3.80 -6.89
CA ILE A 30 -12.15 2.92 -7.05
C ILE A 30 -12.48 2.11 -5.80
N ILE A 31 -11.83 2.43 -4.67
CA ILE A 31 -12.04 1.77 -3.37
C ILE A 31 -12.37 2.81 -2.30
N ASP A 32 -13.24 2.41 -1.37
CA ASP A 32 -13.68 3.23 -0.25
C ASP A 32 -12.91 2.87 1.02
N PHE A 33 -11.66 3.35 1.09
CA PHE A 33 -10.74 3.26 2.23
C PHE A 33 -9.89 4.53 2.29
N ASN A 34 -9.08 4.71 3.33
CA ASN A 34 -8.03 5.73 3.27
C ASN A 34 -7.02 5.32 2.18
N THR A 35 -6.73 6.22 1.23
CA THR A 35 -5.80 5.92 0.13
C THR A 35 -4.72 6.98 -0.03
N PHE A 36 -3.52 6.54 -0.38
CA PHE A 36 -2.40 7.43 -0.71
C PHE A 36 -1.75 6.98 -2.01
N GLN A 37 -1.78 7.84 -3.02
CA GLN A 37 -0.93 7.68 -4.20
C GLN A 37 0.42 8.32 -3.93
N THR A 38 1.49 7.54 -4.05
CA THR A 38 2.85 8.00 -3.81
C THR A 38 3.62 8.15 -5.12
N THR A 39 4.89 8.55 -5.04
CA THR A 39 5.76 8.62 -6.20
C THR A 39 6.18 7.23 -6.68
N HIS A 40 6.51 7.12 -7.98
CA HIS A 40 6.84 5.87 -8.64
C HIS A 40 7.92 5.07 -7.87
N GLY A 41 7.61 3.83 -7.50
CA GLY A 41 8.49 2.94 -6.76
C GLY A 41 8.80 3.35 -5.33
N ARG A 42 7.97 4.21 -4.70
CA ARG A 42 8.16 4.66 -3.31
C ARG A 42 7.03 4.27 -2.36
N ALA A 43 6.04 3.52 -2.83
CA ALA A 43 4.91 3.08 -2.02
C ALA A 43 5.34 2.35 -0.74
N LEU A 44 6.32 1.44 -0.83
CA LEU A 44 6.84 0.70 0.32
C LEU A 44 7.62 1.57 1.31
N GLY A 45 8.39 2.56 0.81
CA GLY A 45 9.09 3.52 1.66
C GLY A 45 8.11 4.37 2.47
N PHE A 46 7.08 4.89 1.81
CA PHE A 46 6.01 5.64 2.45
C PHE A 46 5.23 4.78 3.46
N ALA A 47 4.82 3.57 3.05
CA ALA A 47 4.08 2.64 3.88
C ALA A 47 4.84 2.22 5.15
N THR A 48 6.17 2.08 5.06
CA THR A 48 7.02 1.81 6.22
C THR A 48 6.91 2.95 7.24
N GLY A 49 7.06 4.21 6.80
CA GLY A 49 6.92 5.37 7.67
C GLY A 49 5.53 5.47 8.30
N LEU A 50 4.48 5.26 7.50
CA LEU A 50 3.10 5.25 7.98
C LEU A 50 2.89 4.18 9.06
N LYS A 51 3.37 2.96 8.83
CA LYS A 51 3.19 1.85 9.78
C LYS A 51 3.97 2.06 11.07
N LEU A 52 5.13 2.71 11.01
CA LEU A 52 5.89 3.11 12.20
C LEU A 52 5.18 4.21 13.00
N ALA A 53 4.61 5.20 12.31
CA ALA A 53 3.93 6.33 12.96
C ALA A 53 2.55 5.97 13.53
N ARG A 54 1.82 5.08 12.86
CA ARG A 54 0.44 4.65 13.21
C ARG A 54 0.34 3.12 13.20
N PRO A 55 0.94 2.44 14.20
CA PRO A 55 1.07 0.98 14.22
C PRO A 55 -0.26 0.23 14.32
N GLU A 56 -1.35 0.86 14.74
CA GLU A 56 -2.68 0.28 14.82
C GLU A 56 -3.36 0.10 13.45
N LEU A 57 -3.00 0.93 12.46
CA LEU A 57 -3.60 0.91 11.13
C LEU A 57 -3.23 -0.35 10.32
N LYS A 58 -4.16 -0.80 9.48
CA LYS A 58 -3.96 -1.90 8.52
C LYS A 58 -3.45 -1.33 7.21
N VAL A 59 -2.13 -1.30 7.06
CA VAL A 59 -1.46 -0.75 5.87
C VAL A 59 -1.34 -1.84 4.80
N ILE A 60 -1.88 -1.57 3.61
CA ILE A 60 -1.82 -2.46 2.44
C ILE A 60 -1.13 -1.69 1.31
N VAL A 61 -0.13 -2.31 0.68
CA VAL A 61 0.54 -1.72 -0.49
C VAL A 61 0.06 -2.42 -1.76
N VAL A 62 -0.41 -1.64 -2.75
CA VAL A 62 -0.75 -2.13 -4.08
C VAL A 62 0.19 -1.49 -5.09
N THR A 63 0.98 -2.33 -5.76
CA THR A 63 1.99 -1.91 -6.72
C THR A 63 1.94 -2.76 -7.97
N GLY A 64 2.35 -2.20 -9.11
CA GLY A 64 2.65 -2.98 -10.31
C GLY A 64 3.99 -3.69 -10.19
N ASP A 65 4.27 -4.58 -11.13
CA ASP A 65 5.56 -5.23 -11.33
C ASP A 65 6.68 -4.22 -11.59
N GLY A 66 6.51 -3.30 -12.54
CA GLY A 66 7.51 -2.27 -12.84
C GLY A 66 7.74 -1.27 -11.69
N ASP A 67 6.67 -0.91 -10.97
CA ASP A 67 6.75 -0.01 -9.81
C ASP A 67 7.43 -0.69 -8.60
N GLY A 68 7.04 -1.92 -8.27
CA GLY A 68 7.43 -2.59 -7.03
C GLY A 68 8.68 -3.46 -7.14
N ALA A 69 8.81 -4.21 -8.24
CA ALA A 69 9.96 -5.08 -8.49
C ALA A 69 11.02 -4.42 -9.41
N GLY A 70 10.62 -3.40 -10.19
CA GLY A 70 11.54 -2.57 -10.98
C GLY A 70 12.15 -1.43 -10.16
N ILE A 71 11.70 -0.19 -10.40
CA ILE A 71 12.27 1.02 -9.77
C ILE A 71 12.15 1.02 -8.23
N GLY A 72 11.18 0.28 -7.68
CA GLY A 72 10.96 0.08 -6.26
C GLY A 72 11.69 -1.12 -5.65
N GLY A 73 12.43 -1.90 -6.43
CA GLY A 73 12.96 -3.21 -6.01
C GLY A 73 13.78 -3.19 -4.72
N ASN A 74 14.62 -2.17 -4.52
CA ASN A 74 15.39 -2.02 -3.28
C ASN A 74 14.49 -1.82 -2.04
N HIS A 75 13.37 -1.13 -2.20
CA HIS A 75 12.42 -0.95 -1.10
C HIS A 75 11.66 -2.25 -0.81
N LEU A 76 11.38 -3.08 -1.83
CA LEU A 76 10.77 -4.39 -1.68
C LEU A 76 11.62 -5.34 -0.84
N ILE A 77 12.87 -5.53 -1.20
CA ILE A 77 13.78 -6.44 -0.46
C ILE A 77 13.99 -5.98 0.99
N HIS A 78 14.03 -4.67 1.22
CA HIS A 78 14.22 -4.13 2.56
C HIS A 78 12.94 -4.08 3.39
N ALA A 79 11.77 -3.95 2.76
CA ALA A 79 10.49 -4.08 3.44
C ALA A 79 10.25 -5.53 3.88
N ALA A 80 10.61 -6.52 3.05
CA ALA A 80 10.47 -7.93 3.41
C ALA A 80 11.45 -8.41 4.50
N ARG A 81 12.60 -7.74 4.63
CA ARG A 81 13.63 -8.08 5.63
C ARG A 81 13.30 -7.59 7.05
N ARG A 82 12.44 -6.59 7.19
CA ARG A 82 12.09 -5.96 8.49
C ARG A 82 10.78 -6.56 9.02
#